data_AF-A0A536Z5V9-F1
#
_entry.id   AF-A0A536Z5V9-F1
#
_cell.length_a   1.000
_cell.length_b   1.000
_cell.length_c   1.000
_cell.angle_alpha   90.00
_cell.angle_beta   90.00
_cell.angle_gamma   90.00
#
_symmetry.space_group_name_H-M   'P 1'
#
loop_
_entity.id
_entity.type
_entity.pdbx_description
1 polymer ?
#
loop_
_entity_poly.entity_id
_entity_poly.type
_entity_poly.pdbx_seq_one_letter_code
_entity_poly.pdbx_strand_id
1 'polypeptide(L)'
;MRETSTGVAPWHVVEGADARYRYLTVGKILLDALRTTLARKPATPKHAIAPPPPSVIDNVKLIRDLDLAKKLPVRAYDRELEKHQGKLAGLTRHKRFARHSLILVFEGVDAAGKGG
;
A
#
# COMPACT_ATOMS: atom_id res chain seq x y z
N MET A 1 -25.26 8.39 -5.37
CA MET A 1 -25.46 6.91 -5.49
C MET A 1 -24.74 6.29 -6.69
N ARG A 2 -24.57 7.00 -7.83
CA ARG A 2 -23.80 6.48 -8.98
C ARG A 2 -22.29 6.35 -8.73
N GLU A 3 -21.70 7.20 -7.89
CA GLU A 3 -20.24 7.28 -7.73
C GLU A 3 -19.60 6.03 -7.10
N THR A 4 -20.32 5.35 -6.22
CA THR A 4 -19.84 4.14 -5.52
C THR A 4 -20.49 2.85 -6.03
N SER A 5 -21.31 2.92 -7.08
CA SER A 5 -21.96 1.75 -7.68
C SER A 5 -21.20 1.35 -8.94
N THR A 6 -20.41 0.28 -8.83
CA THR A 6 -19.56 -0.21 -9.94
C THR A 6 -20.12 -1.48 -10.55
N GLY A 7 -19.68 -1.85 -11.76
CA GLY A 7 -20.12 -3.10 -12.39
C GLY A 7 -19.72 -4.36 -11.61
N VAL A 8 -18.63 -4.30 -10.85
CA VAL A 8 -18.15 -5.42 -10.00
C VAL A 8 -18.74 -5.40 -8.58
N ALA A 9 -19.27 -4.26 -8.14
CA ALA A 9 -19.92 -4.08 -6.84
C ALA A 9 -21.05 -3.03 -6.96
N PRO A 10 -22.24 -3.43 -7.46
CA PRO A 10 -23.35 -2.51 -7.67
C PRO A 10 -24.17 -2.28 -6.40
N TRP A 11 -24.70 -1.07 -6.23
CA TRP A 11 -25.74 -0.77 -5.24
C TRP A 11 -27.10 -1.23 -5.76
N HIS A 12 -27.81 -2.03 -4.96
CA HIS A 12 -29.19 -2.43 -5.25
C HIS A 12 -30.15 -1.57 -4.40
N VAL A 13 -31.00 -0.79 -5.05
CA VAL A 13 -32.04 -0.01 -4.37
C VAL A 13 -33.28 -0.90 -4.23
N VAL A 14 -33.67 -1.21 -2.99
CA VAL A 14 -34.83 -2.04 -2.68
C VAL A 14 -35.81 -1.24 -1.85
N GLU A 15 -37.06 -1.14 -2.30
CA GLU A 15 -38.12 -0.45 -1.57
C GLU A 15 -38.40 -1.13 -0.23
N GLY A 16 -38.48 -0.33 0.83
CA GLY A 16 -38.57 -0.83 2.20
C GLY A 16 -39.96 -0.91 2.79
N ALA A 17 -41.00 -0.44 2.09
CA ALA A 17 -42.36 -0.27 2.62
C ALA A 17 -43.02 -1.61 3.01
N ASP A 18 -42.84 -2.65 2.19
CA ASP A 18 -43.33 -4.01 2.47
C ASP A 18 -42.17 -4.90 2.94
N ALA A 19 -42.32 -5.48 4.13
CA ALA A 19 -41.32 -6.36 4.73
C ALA A 19 -41.10 -7.65 3.93
N ARG A 20 -42.17 -8.30 3.45
CA ARG A 20 -42.10 -9.54 2.67
C ARG A 20 -41.40 -9.29 1.34
N TYR A 21 -41.75 -8.19 0.68
CA TYR A 21 -41.10 -7.74 -0.55
C TYR A 21 -39.60 -7.48 -0.34
N ARG A 22 -39.23 -6.68 0.67
CA ARG A 22 -37.82 -6.35 0.92
C ARG A 22 -36.99 -7.60 1.24
N TYR A 23 -37.48 -8.48 2.11
CA TYR A 23 -36.74 -9.70 2.48
C TYR A 23 -36.57 -10.64 1.29
N LEU A 24 -37.63 -10.86 0.49
CA LEU A 24 -37.54 -11.74 -0.66
C LEU A 24 -36.64 -11.16 -1.76
N THR A 25 -36.68 -9.85 -1.99
CA THR A 25 -35.85 -9.17 -3.00
C THR A 25 -34.37 -9.24 -2.63
N VAL A 26 -34.03 -8.92 -1.38
CA VAL A 26 -32.65 -9.04 -0.89
C VAL A 26 -32.17 -10.49 -0.93
N GLY A 27 -33.02 -11.44 -0.50
CA GLY A 27 -32.69 -12.87 -0.53
C GLY A 27 -32.39 -13.38 -1.94
N LYS A 28 -33.17 -12.98 -2.96
CA LYS A 28 -32.91 -13.32 -4.37
C LYS A 28 -31.60 -12.74 -4.88
N ILE A 29 -31.34 -11.46 -4.60
CA ILE A 29 -30.09 -10.79 -4.99
C ILE A 29 -28.88 -11.54 -4.41
N LEU A 30 -28.93 -11.89 -3.13
CA LEU A 30 -27.85 -12.63 -2.47
C LEU A 30 -27.69 -14.03 -3.05
N LEU A 31 -28.79 -14.76 -3.24
CA LEU A 31 -28.77 -16.11 -3.80
C LEU A 31 -28.15 -16.13 -5.20
N ASP A 32 -28.56 -15.21 -6.06
CA ASP A 32 -28.06 -15.11 -7.43
C ASP A 32 -26.58 -14.73 -7.46
N ALA A 33 -26.16 -13.78 -6.61
CA ALA A 33 -24.76 -13.39 -6.46
C ALA A 33 -23.89 -14.56 -5.98
N LEU A 34 -24.36 -15.33 -4.99
CA LEU A 34 -23.64 -16.49 -4.47
C LEU A 34 -23.55 -17.61 -5.52
N ARG A 35 -24.65 -17.94 -6.19
CA ARG A 35 -24.66 -18.95 -7.27
C ARG A 35 -23.72 -18.58 -8.40
N THR A 36 -23.76 -17.32 -8.84
CA THR A 36 -22.89 -16.82 -9.91
C THR A 36 -21.41 -16.89 -9.50
N THR A 37 -21.11 -16.53 -8.25
CA THR A 37 -19.74 -16.60 -7.72
C THR A 37 -19.24 -18.03 -7.61
N LEU A 38 -20.06 -18.96 -7.09
CA LEU A 38 -19.68 -20.37 -6.92
C LEU A 38 -19.59 -21.13 -8.25
N ALA A 39 -20.40 -20.78 -9.24
CA ALA A 39 -20.35 -21.37 -10.58
C ALA A 39 -19.14 -20.91 -11.40
N ARG A 40 -18.54 -19.76 -11.05
CA ARG A 40 -17.28 -19.31 -11.63
C ARG A 40 -16.14 -20.12 -11.03
N LYS A 41 -15.34 -20.77 -11.89
CA LYS A 41 -14.04 -21.33 -11.48
C LYS A 41 -13.24 -20.21 -10.79
N PRO A 42 -12.55 -20.45 -9.66
CA PRO A 42 -11.85 -19.39 -8.95
C PRO A 42 -10.90 -18.68 -9.92
N ALA A 43 -11.29 -17.47 -10.31
CA ALA A 43 -10.39 -16.57 -11.00
C ALA A 43 -9.37 -16.15 -9.95
N THR A 44 -8.09 -16.28 -10.28
CA THR A 44 -7.01 -15.69 -9.50
C THR A 44 -7.41 -14.24 -9.18
N PRO A 45 -7.40 -13.84 -7.90
CA PRO A 45 -7.80 -12.49 -7.53
C PRO A 45 -6.96 -11.50 -8.34
N LYS A 46 -7.62 -10.72 -9.21
CA LYS A 46 -6.97 -9.68 -10.04
C LYS A 46 -6.60 -8.45 -9.22
N HIS A 47 -6.88 -8.45 -7.92
CA HIS A 47 -6.43 -7.43 -6.97
C HIS A 47 -4.98 -7.68 -6.53
N ALA A 48 -4.08 -7.87 -7.48
CA ALA A 48 -2.73 -7.41 -7.25
C ALA A 48 -2.76 -5.92 -7.54
N ILE A 49 -2.83 -5.09 -6.49
CA ILE A 49 -2.33 -3.71 -6.59
C ILE A 49 -0.80 -3.85 -6.66
N ALA A 50 -0.31 -4.42 -7.74
CA ALA A 50 1.10 -4.39 -8.06
C ALA A 50 1.35 -2.98 -8.60
N PRO A 51 2.29 -2.22 -8.01
CA PRO A 51 2.79 -1.02 -8.66
C PRO A 51 3.15 -1.35 -10.11
N PRO A 52 2.91 -0.46 -11.08
CA PRO A 52 3.42 -0.67 -12.42
C PRO A 52 4.93 -0.95 -12.32
N PRO A 53 5.45 -1.98 -13.01
CA PRO A 53 6.88 -2.25 -12.98
C PRO A 53 7.60 -0.98 -13.43
N PRO A 54 8.59 -0.51 -12.66
CA PRO A 54 9.26 0.72 -13.00
C PRO A 54 9.95 0.57 -14.37
N SER A 55 10.08 1.68 -15.13
CA SER A 55 10.69 1.66 -16.46
C SER A 55 12.08 1.04 -16.39
N VAL A 56 12.24 -0.13 -17.03
CA VAL A 56 13.46 -0.96 -16.94
C VAL A 56 14.69 -0.21 -17.48
N ILE A 57 14.50 0.76 -18.38
CA ILE A 57 15.59 1.44 -19.09
C ILE A 57 16.25 2.52 -18.21
N ASP A 58 15.50 3.22 -17.36
CA ASP A 58 16.04 4.31 -16.53
C ASP A 58 16.77 3.79 -15.29
N ASN A 59 16.28 2.69 -14.71
CA ASN A 59 16.83 2.14 -13.47
C ASN A 59 18.23 1.53 -13.64
N VAL A 60 18.52 0.94 -14.81
CA VAL A 60 19.85 0.35 -15.05
C VAL A 60 20.93 1.42 -15.17
N LYS A 61 20.63 2.57 -15.79
CA LYS A 61 21.55 3.71 -15.83
C LYS A 61 21.75 4.29 -14.43
N LEU A 62 20.67 4.50 -13.69
CA LEU A 62 20.75 5.04 -12.33
C LEU A 62 21.66 4.20 -11.40
N ILE A 63 21.51 2.87 -11.41
CA ILE A 63 22.34 1.98 -10.58
C ILE A 63 23.80 1.95 -11.07
N ARG A 64 24.02 1.97 -12.40
CA ARG A 64 25.38 1.98 -12.98
C ARG A 64 26.16 3.25 -12.66
N ASP A 65 25.47 4.38 -12.58
CA ASP A 65 26.10 5.69 -12.37
C ASP A 65 26.35 6.00 -10.88
N LEU A 66 25.90 5.14 -9.96
CA LEU A 66 26.19 5.28 -8.52
C LEU A 66 27.66 4.91 -8.23
N ASP A 67 28.39 5.83 -7.60
CA ASP A 67 29.69 5.55 -7.01
C ASP A 67 29.51 4.74 -5.70
N LEU A 68 29.62 3.41 -5.82
CA LEU A 68 29.55 2.46 -4.72
C LEU A 68 30.86 2.34 -3.93
N ALA A 69 31.92 3.06 -4.31
CA ALA A 69 33.19 3.05 -3.59
C ALA A 69 33.22 4.01 -2.39
N LYS A 70 32.18 4.85 -2.23
CA LYS A 70 32.07 5.79 -1.12
C LYS A 70 32.12 5.07 0.22
N LYS A 71 33.02 5.55 1.08
CA LYS A 71 33.22 5.05 2.45
C LYS A 71 33.38 6.23 3.39
N LEU A 72 32.92 6.06 4.62
CA LEU A 72 33.09 7.05 5.68
C LEU A 72 34.10 6.53 6.72
N PRO A 73 35.15 7.29 7.06
CA PRO A 73 36.07 6.90 8.13
C PRO A 73 35.34 6.74 9.46
N VAL A 74 35.70 5.74 10.26
CA VAL A 74 35.01 5.38 11.52
C VAL A 74 34.78 6.58 12.44
N ARG A 75 35.83 7.38 12.70
CA ARG A 75 35.72 8.59 13.55
C ARG A 75 34.76 9.64 13.00
N ALA A 76 34.66 9.76 11.67
CA ALA A 76 33.72 10.68 11.04
C ALA A 76 32.29 10.11 11.07
N TYR A 77 32.16 8.80 10.88
CA TYR A 77 30.89 8.08 10.99
C TYR A 77 30.28 8.25 12.38
N ASP A 78 31.01 7.92 13.45
CA ASP A 78 30.48 7.97 14.82
C ASP A 78 29.95 9.37 15.17
N ARG A 79 30.70 10.41 14.79
CA ARG A 79 30.33 11.81 15.00
C ARG A 79 29.08 12.22 14.23
N GLU A 80 28.98 11.87 12.95
CA GLU A 80 27.79 12.23 12.16
C GLU A 80 26.57 11.39 12.55
N LEU A 81 26.77 10.14 12.98
CA LEU A 81 25.72 9.27 13.49
C LEU A 81 25.06 9.89 14.73
N GLU A 82 25.85 10.25 15.75
CA GLU A 82 25.34 10.86 16.99
C GLU A 82 24.58 12.17 16.70
N LYS A 83 25.16 13.02 15.85
CA LYS A 83 24.54 14.28 15.41
C LYS A 83 23.18 14.05 14.73
N HIS A 84 23.08 13.07 13.85
CA HIS A 84 21.83 12.80 13.12
C HIS A 84 20.80 12.06 13.97
N GLN A 85 21.22 11.18 14.87
CA GLN A 85 20.34 10.57 15.88
C GLN A 85 19.74 11.65 16.80
N GLY A 86 20.54 12.59 17.29
CA GLY A 86 20.07 13.71 18.10
C GLY A 86 19.10 14.61 17.34
N LYS A 87 19.40 14.93 16.06
CA LYS A 87 18.50 15.70 15.21
C LYS A 87 17.17 14.99 14.99
N LEU A 88 17.19 13.69 14.70
CA LEU A 88 15.97 12.90 14.51
C LEU A 88 15.13 12.88 15.79
N ALA A 89 15.73 12.64 16.95
CA ALA A 89 15.05 12.67 18.24
C ALA A 89 14.43 14.04 18.54
N GLY A 90 15.12 15.13 18.20
CA GLY A 90 14.58 16.49 18.34
C GLY A 90 13.38 16.74 17.43
N LEU A 91 13.46 16.30 16.17
CA LEU A 91 12.39 16.48 15.19
C LEU A 91 11.13 15.67 15.54
N THR A 92 11.29 14.42 15.99
CA THR A 92 10.14 13.56 16.35
C THR A 92 9.46 13.99 17.64
N ARG A 93 10.16 14.67 18.56
CA ARG A 93 9.59 15.23 19.80
C ARG A 93 9.04 16.66 19.63
N HIS A 94 9.33 17.32 18.50
CA HIS A 94 8.87 18.70 18.27
C HIS A 94 7.34 18.75 18.21
N LYS A 95 6.70 19.77 18.81
CA LYS A 95 5.22 19.90 18.87
C LYS A 95 4.53 19.80 17.51
N ARG A 96 5.17 20.29 16.44
CA ARG A 96 4.68 20.18 15.04
C ARG A 96 4.56 18.73 14.56
N PHE A 97 5.37 17.80 15.08
CA PHE A 97 5.31 16.39 14.73
C PHE A 97 4.01 15.73 15.20
N ALA A 98 3.32 16.28 16.22
CA ALA A 98 2.03 15.77 16.68
C ALA A 98 0.91 15.79 15.63
N ARG A 99 1.11 16.50 14.50
CA ARG A 99 0.19 16.56 13.36
C ARG A 99 0.70 15.79 12.13
N HIS A 100 1.77 15.02 12.28
CA HIS A 100 2.42 14.29 11.20
C HIS A 100 2.73 12.86 11.64
N SER A 101 2.90 11.98 10.66
CA SER A 101 3.42 10.62 10.84
C SER A 101 4.55 10.37 9.85
N LEU A 102 5.52 9.54 10.22
CA LEU A 102 6.63 9.17 9.35
C LEU A 102 6.61 7.66 9.14
N ILE A 103 6.64 7.25 7.87
CA ILE A 103 6.82 5.85 7.46
C ILE A 103 8.12 5.79 6.67
N LEU A 104 9.00 4.85 7.03
CA LEU A 104 10.26 4.59 6.33
C LEU A 104 10.22 3.16 5.80
N VAL A 105 10.50 3.00 4.50
CA VAL A 105 10.56 1.69 3.83
C VAL A 105 11.98 1.48 3.34
N PHE A 106 12.59 0.37 3.74
CA PHE A 106 13.95 0.00 3.37
C PHE A 106 13.91 -1.23 2.47
N GLU A 107 14.21 -1.03 1.19
CA GLU A 107 14.30 -2.08 0.16
C GLU A 107 15.74 -2.21 -0.33
N GLY A 108 16.12 -3.39 -0.80
CA GLY A 108 17.44 -3.62 -1.37
C GLY A 108 17.85 -5.07 -1.41
N VAL A 109 18.96 -5.33 -2.10
CA VAL A 109 19.52 -6.69 -2.26
C VAL A 109 19.85 -7.34 -0.92
N ASP A 110 19.96 -8.66 -0.93
CA ASP A 110 20.39 -9.42 0.24
C ASP A 110 21.78 -8.96 0.70
N ALA A 111 21.99 -8.96 2.02
CA ALA A 111 23.20 -8.48 2.67
C ALA A 111 23.57 -7.00 2.43
N ALA A 112 22.66 -6.16 1.90
CA ALA A 112 22.90 -4.72 1.74
C ALA A 112 23.02 -3.91 3.05
N GLY A 113 22.85 -4.54 4.22
CA GLY A 113 22.98 -3.87 5.52
C GLY A 113 21.76 -3.06 5.98
N LYS A 114 20.58 -3.33 5.42
CA LYS A 114 19.31 -2.60 5.70
C LYS A 114 18.80 -2.64 7.16
N GLY A 115 19.38 -3.48 8.03
CA GLY A 115 18.99 -3.58 9.45
C GLY A 115 19.97 -2.95 10.44
N GLY A 116 21.07 -2.36 9.95
CA GLY A 116 22.11 -1.73 10.79
C GLY A 116 21.90 -0.25 11.02
#